data_AF-A0AAE0P5W7-F1
#
_entry.id   AF-A0AAE0P5W7-F1
#
_cell.length_a   1.000
_cell.length_b   1.000
_cell.length_c   1.000
_cell.angle_alpha   90.00
_cell.angle_beta   90.00
_cell.angle_gamma   90.00
#
_symmetry.space_group_name_H-M   'P 1'
#
loop_
_entity.id
_entity.type
_entity.pdbx_description
1 polymer ?
#
loop_
_entity_poly.entity_id
_entity_poly.type
_entity_poly.pdbx_seq_one_letter_code
_entity_poly.pdbx_strand_id
1 'polypeptide(L)'
;MEFKYSSVLVLPESETQGLHQGIPIRVHKNRELEDYGSIRAQEDWSKAVKPLGFYKGGLGPRMGFISAIVPECLPDRLEYVSYANEFEFIYDDMVDVWNDAEIAAEGDGRLQVFKLWTAAANSTSAGDAKLLISQNHSSPIMNLQANMIRHALEIDREAALWTIKLWAGYVEQGAGRQNHASFDTFEDYIEYRYHDIGTMLMTFEIGFGMGLVVPTSEHTTLLSLGRPAWIAVALTNDLFSWDKECRYAAAHKNISDFTTIFHCLPILMRQHDTNLEGAKELLKEAIRAYVAEYIVTVEANKDNMELSDGLRLYLEALMYAVSGNLAFHTDCPRYYVDRKHSERQLNWMENGTPAECPGGRGRQIVNGKGDASE
;
A
#
# COMPACT_ATOMS: atom_id res chain seq x y z
N MET A 1 -14.15 4.43 17.29
CA MET A 1 -12.82 3.89 17.61
C MET A 1 -12.17 4.71 18.72
N GLU A 2 -11.43 4.06 19.62
CA GLU A 2 -10.61 4.75 20.63
C GLU A 2 -9.20 5.01 20.05
N PHE A 3 -8.73 6.26 20.08
CA PHE A 3 -7.41 6.63 19.55
C PHE A 3 -6.33 6.58 20.63
N LYS A 4 -5.38 5.66 20.49
CA LYS A 4 -4.28 5.44 21.44
C LYS A 4 -2.94 5.86 20.86
N TYR A 5 -2.70 5.52 19.60
CA TYR A 5 -1.38 5.55 19.00
C TYR A 5 -1.13 6.74 18.09
N SER A 6 -2.15 7.53 17.76
CA SER A 6 -2.01 8.71 16.89
C SER A 6 -2.38 10.04 17.55
N SER A 7 -1.97 11.13 16.91
CA SER A 7 -2.44 12.50 17.16
C SER A 7 -3.05 13.11 15.90
N VAL A 8 -3.98 14.05 16.07
CA VAL A 8 -4.51 14.85 14.96
C VAL A 8 -3.42 15.73 14.40
N LEU A 9 -3.28 15.75 13.08
CA LEU A 9 -2.42 16.67 12.34
C LEU A 9 -3.29 17.70 11.62
N VAL A 10 -2.97 18.98 11.79
CA VAL A 10 -3.64 20.07 11.08
C VAL A 10 -2.75 20.51 9.92
N LEU A 11 -3.24 20.31 8.71
CA LEU A 11 -2.62 20.83 7.50
C LEU A 11 -3.38 22.07 7.01
N PRO A 12 -2.71 23.04 6.36
CA PRO A 12 -3.38 24.16 5.72
C PRO A 12 -4.34 23.69 4.62
N GLU A 13 -5.50 24.35 4.50
CA GLU A 13 -6.49 24.07 3.45
C GLU A 13 -5.90 24.20 2.03
N SER A 14 -4.90 25.07 1.86
CA SER A 14 -4.17 25.21 0.59
C SER A 14 -3.39 23.95 0.20
N GLU A 15 -2.97 23.13 1.16
CA GLU A 15 -2.28 21.85 0.91
C GLU A 15 -3.29 20.74 0.64
N THR A 16 -4.38 20.69 1.42
CA THR A 16 -5.35 19.59 1.37
C THR A 16 -6.45 19.78 0.31
N GLN A 17 -6.65 21.00 -0.17
CA GLN A 17 -7.63 21.37 -1.20
C GLN A 17 -9.08 20.95 -0.88
N GLY A 18 -9.38 20.77 0.41
CA GLY A 18 -10.68 20.33 0.91
C GLY A 18 -11.04 18.89 0.57
N LEU A 19 -10.08 18.05 0.18
CA LEU A 19 -10.34 16.70 -0.35
C LEU A 19 -10.59 15.64 0.73
N HIS A 20 -10.53 16.00 2.02
CA HIS A 20 -10.79 15.09 3.15
C HIS A 20 -11.92 15.60 4.07
N GLN A 21 -12.81 16.46 3.56
CA GLN A 21 -13.82 17.14 4.38
C GLN A 21 -14.63 16.13 5.21
N GLY A 22 -14.73 16.38 6.53
CA GLY A 22 -15.43 15.49 7.47
C GLY A 22 -14.56 14.40 8.08
N ILE A 23 -13.33 14.20 7.61
CA ILE A 23 -12.39 13.20 8.14
C ILE A 23 -11.15 13.90 8.73
N PRO A 24 -10.86 13.75 10.03
CA PRO A 24 -9.64 14.27 10.62
C PRO A 24 -8.41 13.54 10.11
N ILE A 25 -7.36 14.28 9.77
CA ILE A 25 -6.04 13.70 9.47
C ILE A 25 -5.39 13.31 10.80
N ARG A 26 -4.99 12.06 10.93
CA ARG A 26 -4.26 11.54 12.08
C ARG A 26 -2.93 10.95 11.62
N VAL A 27 -1.91 11.06 12.47
CA VAL A 27 -0.60 10.47 12.22
C VAL A 27 -0.13 9.72 13.46
N HIS A 28 0.42 8.53 13.26
CA HIS A 28 0.98 7.69 14.30
C HIS A 28 2.11 8.43 15.06
N LYS A 29 2.13 8.29 16.40
CA LYS A 29 3.09 9.00 17.28
C LYS A 29 4.52 8.49 17.15
N ASN A 30 4.69 7.20 16.87
CA ASN A 30 6.00 6.54 16.71
C ASN A 30 6.45 6.40 15.25
N ARG A 31 6.48 7.51 14.51
CA ARG A 31 6.82 7.54 13.07
C ARG A 31 8.23 6.98 12.76
N GLU A 32 9.13 6.97 13.75
CA GLU A 32 10.46 6.38 13.63
C GLU A 32 10.44 4.86 13.39
N LEU A 33 9.36 4.16 13.76
CA LEU A 33 9.18 2.73 13.46
C LEU A 33 8.94 2.50 11.97
N GLU A 34 8.21 3.41 11.32
CA GLU A 34 8.03 3.38 9.87
C GLU A 34 9.34 3.70 9.16
N ASP A 35 10.04 4.76 9.56
CA ASP A 35 11.38 5.08 9.04
C ASP A 35 12.30 3.85 9.07
N TYR A 36 12.29 3.13 10.19
CA TYR A 36 13.11 1.92 10.36
C TYR A 36 12.66 0.79 9.44
N GLY A 37 11.37 0.47 9.42
CA GLY A 37 10.81 -0.61 8.61
C GLY A 37 11.04 -0.42 7.12
N SER A 38 10.76 0.79 6.61
CA SER A 38 10.95 1.14 5.20
C SER A 38 12.43 1.14 4.80
N ILE A 39 13.32 1.77 5.57
CA ILE A 39 14.76 1.78 5.21
C ILE A 39 15.35 0.37 5.27
N ARG A 40 14.92 -0.48 6.22
CA ARG A 40 15.32 -1.88 6.26
C ARG A 40 14.86 -2.63 4.99
N ALA A 41 13.64 -2.39 4.50
CA ALA A 41 13.18 -2.97 3.24
C ALA A 41 14.06 -2.54 2.05
N GLN A 42 14.43 -1.27 1.99
CA GLN A 42 15.33 -0.74 0.96
C GLN A 42 16.74 -1.37 1.05
N GLU A 43 17.26 -1.59 2.25
CA GLU A 43 18.54 -2.27 2.46
C GLU A 43 18.48 -3.73 1.99
N ASP A 44 17.46 -4.48 2.40
CA ASP A 44 17.33 -5.90 2.07
C ASP A 44 17.09 -6.08 0.58
N TRP A 45 16.30 -5.20 -0.04
CA TRP A 45 16.19 -5.12 -1.50
C TRP A 45 17.53 -4.82 -2.17
N SER A 46 18.29 -3.84 -1.65
CA SER A 46 19.59 -3.45 -2.20
C SER A 46 20.62 -4.58 -2.13
N LYS A 47 20.57 -5.39 -1.07
CA LYS A 47 21.44 -6.56 -0.88
C LYS A 47 21.04 -7.73 -1.78
N ALA A 48 19.73 -8.00 -1.93
CA ALA A 48 19.23 -9.22 -2.57
C ALA A 48 18.93 -9.05 -4.07
N VAL A 49 18.53 -7.86 -4.51
CA VAL A 49 18.01 -7.59 -5.86
C VAL A 49 18.92 -6.62 -6.61
N LYS A 50 18.90 -5.33 -6.24
CA LYS A 50 19.75 -4.29 -6.84
C LYS A 50 19.82 -3.04 -5.96
N PRO A 51 20.94 -2.28 -5.97
CA PRO A 51 21.05 -1.04 -5.21
C PRO A 51 19.98 -0.01 -5.58
N LEU A 52 19.38 0.63 -4.57
CA LEU A 52 18.33 1.64 -4.76
C LEU A 52 18.79 3.10 -4.54
N GLY A 53 19.89 3.32 -3.82
CA GLY A 53 20.30 4.67 -3.39
C GLY A 53 19.29 5.30 -2.43
N PHE A 54 19.08 6.62 -2.53
CA PHE A 54 18.08 7.35 -1.71
C PHE A 54 16.67 7.20 -2.29
N TYR A 55 16.14 5.99 -2.22
CA TYR A 55 14.83 5.64 -2.78
C TYR A 55 13.70 6.51 -2.19
N LYS A 56 12.70 6.81 -3.04
CA LYS A 56 11.56 7.69 -2.71
C LYS A 56 10.25 6.90 -2.83
N GLY A 57 10.02 6.00 -1.87
CA GLY A 57 8.82 5.19 -1.71
C GLY A 57 7.80 5.83 -0.76
N GLY A 58 7.47 5.12 0.33
CA GLY A 58 6.47 5.51 1.32
C GLY A 58 6.97 6.49 2.39
N LEU A 59 8.25 6.86 2.38
CA LEU A 59 8.81 7.81 3.34
C LEU A 59 8.57 9.27 2.96
N GLY A 60 8.17 10.07 3.94
CA GLY A 60 8.09 11.53 3.83
C GLY A 60 8.72 12.23 5.03
N PRO A 61 9.20 13.48 4.87
CA PRO A 61 9.91 14.20 5.95
C PRO A 61 8.97 14.60 7.11
N ARG A 62 7.72 14.98 6.79
CA ARG A 62 6.69 15.32 7.78
C ARG A 62 5.99 14.08 8.33
N MET A 63 5.58 13.18 7.45
CA MET A 63 4.93 11.92 7.78
C MET A 63 5.25 10.87 6.70
N GLY A 64 5.38 9.61 7.11
CA GLY A 64 5.38 8.49 6.18
C GLY A 64 3.95 8.04 5.84
N PHE A 65 3.84 7.23 4.79
CA PHE A 65 2.58 6.72 4.27
C PHE A 65 1.83 5.91 5.33
N ILE A 66 2.47 4.89 5.94
CA ILE A 66 1.80 3.99 6.88
C ILE A 66 1.41 4.71 8.17
N SER A 67 2.27 5.60 8.68
CA SER A 67 1.93 6.42 9.86
C SER A 67 0.69 7.29 9.61
N ALA A 68 0.40 7.66 8.37
CA ALA A 68 -0.75 8.48 8.00
C ALA A 68 -1.99 7.63 7.66
N ILE A 69 -1.85 6.55 6.89
CA ILE A 69 -2.99 5.74 6.42
C ILE A 69 -3.49 4.72 7.45
N VAL A 70 -2.61 4.24 8.35
CA VAL A 70 -2.95 3.36 9.46
C VAL A 70 -2.50 4.01 10.78
N PRO A 71 -3.09 5.16 11.17
CA PRO A 71 -2.59 5.94 12.29
C PRO A 71 -2.75 5.22 13.65
N GLU A 72 -3.67 4.28 13.74
CA GLU A 72 -3.86 3.42 14.92
C GLU A 72 -3.25 2.01 14.72
N CYS A 73 -2.25 1.88 13.85
CA CYS A 73 -1.43 0.68 13.76
C CYS A 73 -0.89 0.34 15.15
N LEU A 74 -0.89 -0.93 15.51
CA LEU A 74 -0.28 -1.38 16.74
C LEU A 74 1.23 -1.09 16.66
N PRO A 75 1.84 -0.45 17.67
CA PRO A 75 3.27 -0.10 17.63
C PRO A 75 4.18 -1.31 17.38
N ASP A 76 3.75 -2.49 17.82
CA ASP A 76 4.46 -3.75 17.61
C ASP A 76 4.19 -4.39 16.23
N ARG A 77 3.49 -3.71 15.34
CA ARG A 77 3.28 -4.12 13.93
C ARG A 77 3.72 -3.05 12.94
N LEU A 78 3.83 -1.80 13.37
CA LEU A 78 4.13 -0.65 12.51
C LEU A 78 5.41 -0.83 11.68
N GLU A 79 6.49 -1.33 12.29
CA GLU A 79 7.73 -1.63 11.55
C GLU A 79 7.49 -2.63 10.41
N TYR A 80 6.81 -3.73 10.70
CA TYR A 80 6.54 -4.77 9.72
C TYR A 80 5.64 -4.28 8.60
N VAL A 81 4.56 -3.57 8.94
CA VAL A 81 3.62 -3.02 7.95
C VAL A 81 4.34 -2.03 7.04
N SER A 82 5.21 -1.19 7.60
CA SER A 82 6.03 -0.24 6.84
C SER A 82 7.03 -0.93 5.92
N TYR A 83 7.67 -2.01 6.39
CA TYR A 83 8.54 -2.84 5.56
C TYR A 83 7.77 -3.43 4.37
N ALA A 84 6.58 -3.98 4.61
CA ALA A 84 5.75 -4.59 3.57
C ALA A 84 5.31 -3.58 2.51
N ASN A 85 4.84 -2.42 2.95
CA ASN A 85 4.47 -1.31 2.08
C ASN A 85 5.64 -0.83 1.21
N GLU A 86 6.82 -0.63 1.82
CA GLU A 86 7.99 -0.15 1.08
C GLU A 86 8.44 -1.19 0.04
N PHE A 87 8.36 -2.49 0.36
CA PHE A 87 8.61 -3.57 -0.59
C PHE A 87 7.70 -3.47 -1.81
N GLU A 88 6.41 -3.21 -1.61
CA GLU A 88 5.46 -3.07 -2.72
C GLU A 88 5.66 -1.78 -3.51
N PHE A 89 6.01 -0.65 -2.88
CA PHE A 89 6.40 0.57 -3.61
C PHE A 89 7.61 0.32 -4.51
N ILE A 90 8.62 -0.40 -4.03
CA ILE A 90 9.79 -0.76 -4.84
C ILE A 90 9.37 -1.68 -5.98
N TYR A 91 8.53 -2.69 -5.71
CA TYR A 91 8.04 -3.60 -6.74
C TYR A 91 7.22 -2.90 -7.82
N ASP A 92 6.32 -1.99 -7.44
CA ASP A 92 5.51 -1.16 -8.34
C ASP A 92 6.40 -0.38 -9.34
N ASP A 93 7.41 0.32 -8.82
CA ASP A 93 8.36 1.06 -9.66
C ASP A 93 9.20 0.12 -10.56
N MET A 94 9.35 -1.15 -10.21
CA MET A 94 10.03 -2.16 -11.03
C MET A 94 9.15 -2.70 -12.16
N VAL A 95 7.88 -2.96 -11.88
CA VAL A 95 6.89 -3.38 -12.88
C VAL A 95 6.81 -2.36 -14.01
N ASP A 96 6.89 -1.08 -13.64
CA ASP A 96 6.85 0.02 -14.59
C ASP A 96 7.99 -0.01 -15.63
N VAL A 97 9.19 -0.48 -15.26
CA VAL A 97 10.39 -0.51 -16.12
C VAL A 97 10.61 -1.85 -16.84
N TRP A 98 9.94 -2.90 -16.38
CA TRP A 98 10.06 -4.24 -16.94
C TRP A 98 9.31 -4.39 -18.26
N ASN A 99 9.75 -5.35 -19.07
CA ASN A 99 9.00 -5.77 -20.24
C ASN A 99 7.89 -6.76 -19.86
N ASP A 100 6.93 -6.99 -20.78
CA ASP A 100 5.76 -7.85 -20.51
C ASP A 100 6.13 -9.27 -20.05
N ALA A 101 7.22 -9.85 -20.54
CA ALA A 101 7.65 -11.19 -20.15
C ALA A 101 8.23 -11.22 -18.73
N GLU A 102 8.95 -10.18 -18.33
CA GLU A 102 9.45 -10.01 -16.95
C GLU A 102 8.28 -9.80 -15.97
N ILE A 103 7.32 -8.93 -16.33
CA ILE A 103 6.11 -8.69 -15.53
C ILE A 103 5.32 -9.99 -15.35
N ALA A 104 5.11 -10.74 -16.43
CA ALA A 104 4.38 -12.00 -16.37
C ALA A 104 5.10 -13.04 -15.50
N ALA A 105 6.42 -13.25 -15.72
CA ALA A 105 7.19 -14.26 -15.00
C ALA A 105 7.28 -13.96 -13.49
N GLU A 106 7.58 -12.71 -13.13
CA GLU A 106 7.67 -12.32 -11.71
C GLU A 106 6.28 -12.29 -11.07
N GLY A 107 5.26 -11.75 -11.75
CA GLY A 107 3.88 -11.73 -11.28
C GLY A 107 3.30 -13.12 -11.01
N ASP A 108 3.54 -14.08 -11.91
CA ASP A 108 3.10 -15.48 -11.73
C ASP A 108 3.83 -16.16 -10.57
N GLY A 109 5.13 -15.92 -10.42
CA GLY A 109 5.89 -16.47 -9.30
C GLY A 109 5.49 -15.88 -7.95
N ARG A 110 5.24 -14.56 -7.87
CA ARG A 110 4.71 -13.92 -6.66
C ARG A 110 3.34 -14.45 -6.28
N LEU A 111 2.46 -14.68 -7.26
CA LEU A 111 1.17 -15.34 -7.03
C LEU A 111 1.34 -16.76 -6.49
N GLN A 112 2.31 -17.51 -7.03
CA GLN A 112 2.62 -18.85 -6.55
C GLN A 112 3.06 -18.83 -5.09
N VAL A 113 3.87 -17.85 -4.67
CA VAL A 113 4.25 -17.67 -3.25
C VAL A 113 3.00 -17.52 -2.38
N PHE A 114 2.08 -16.61 -2.72
CA PHE A 114 0.83 -16.45 -1.96
C PHE A 114 0.01 -17.73 -1.86
N LYS A 115 -0.11 -18.47 -2.97
CA LYS A 115 -0.83 -19.75 -3.02
C LYS A 115 -0.20 -20.80 -2.11
N LEU A 116 1.13 -20.95 -2.16
CA LEU A 116 1.87 -21.90 -1.33
C LEU A 116 1.71 -21.57 0.16
N TRP A 117 1.83 -20.31 0.54
CA TRP A 117 1.68 -19.89 1.94
C TRP A 117 0.22 -20.03 2.43
N THR A 118 -0.75 -19.73 1.58
CA THR A 118 -2.17 -19.96 1.89
C THR A 118 -2.46 -21.46 2.07
N ALA A 119 -1.92 -22.32 1.20
CA ALA A 119 -2.06 -23.76 1.33
C ALA A 119 -1.38 -24.30 2.59
N ALA A 120 -0.14 -23.88 2.86
CA ALA A 120 0.61 -24.27 4.05
C ALA A 120 -0.11 -23.85 5.34
N ALA A 121 -0.75 -22.69 5.32
CA ALA A 121 -1.51 -22.21 6.46
C ALA A 121 -2.79 -23.01 6.77
N ASN A 122 -3.44 -23.53 5.74
CA ASN A 122 -4.64 -24.37 5.87
C ASN A 122 -4.30 -25.87 5.98
N SER A 123 -3.02 -26.26 5.91
CA SER A 123 -2.58 -27.64 6.05
C SER A 123 -2.82 -28.16 7.47
N THR A 124 -3.42 -29.34 7.59
CA THR A 124 -3.56 -30.08 8.85
C THR A 124 -2.29 -30.85 9.22
N SER A 125 -1.33 -30.94 8.30
CA SER A 125 -0.04 -31.61 8.48
C SER A 125 1.08 -30.57 8.58
N ALA A 126 1.75 -30.54 9.74
CA ALA A 126 2.89 -29.66 9.97
C ALA A 126 4.08 -29.99 9.04
N GLY A 127 4.23 -31.26 8.64
CA GLY A 127 5.26 -31.70 7.71
C GLY A 127 5.05 -31.15 6.30
N ASP A 128 3.81 -31.21 5.81
CA ASP A 128 3.46 -30.72 4.47
C ASP A 128 3.51 -29.19 4.42
N ALA A 129 3.05 -28.51 5.47
CA ALA A 129 3.16 -27.06 5.60
C ALA A 129 4.63 -26.62 5.52
N LYS A 130 5.53 -27.31 6.25
CA LYS A 130 6.96 -27.01 6.26
C LYS A 130 7.60 -27.25 4.89
N LEU A 131 7.22 -28.32 4.19
CA LEU A 131 7.74 -28.64 2.86
C LEU A 131 7.33 -27.61 1.81
N LEU A 132 6.12 -27.07 1.89
CA LEU A 132 5.62 -26.05 0.97
C LEU A 132 6.37 -24.72 1.10
N ILE A 133 6.72 -24.33 2.33
CA ILE A 133 7.35 -23.03 2.62
C ILE A 133 8.88 -23.06 2.65
N SER A 134 9.51 -24.25 2.65
CA SER A 134 10.97 -24.40 2.63
C SER A 134 11.58 -24.37 1.23
N GLN A 135 10.78 -24.19 0.18
CA GLN A 135 11.26 -24.18 -1.19
C GLN A 135 11.92 -22.83 -1.48
N ASN A 136 13.18 -22.85 -1.94
CA ASN A 136 13.80 -21.66 -2.50
C ASN A 136 13.00 -21.22 -3.72
N HIS A 137 12.60 -19.96 -3.75
CA HIS A 137 11.89 -19.40 -4.88
C HIS A 137 12.87 -18.98 -5.97
N SER A 138 12.38 -18.93 -7.21
CA SER A 138 13.19 -18.71 -8.42
C SER A 138 13.82 -17.31 -8.52
N SER A 139 13.34 -16.34 -7.73
CA SER A 139 13.79 -14.94 -7.74
C SER A 139 14.07 -14.44 -6.31
N PRO A 140 15.10 -13.58 -6.11
CA PRO A 140 15.33 -12.92 -4.83
C PRO A 140 14.11 -12.12 -4.33
N ILE A 141 13.31 -11.55 -5.23
CA ILE A 141 12.07 -10.81 -4.90
C ILE A 141 11.06 -11.75 -4.24
N MET A 142 10.85 -12.93 -4.81
CA MET A 142 9.98 -13.96 -4.24
C MET A 142 10.46 -14.45 -2.87
N ASN A 143 11.78 -14.55 -2.67
CA ASN A 143 12.35 -14.91 -1.36
C ASN A 143 12.11 -13.83 -0.31
N LEU A 144 12.22 -12.54 -0.67
CA LEU A 144 11.87 -11.43 0.22
C LEU A 144 10.38 -11.45 0.57
N GLN A 145 9.50 -11.66 -0.41
CA GLN A 145 8.05 -11.77 -0.19
C GLN A 145 7.69 -12.97 0.71
N ALA A 146 8.30 -14.13 0.50
CA ALA A 146 8.07 -15.31 1.32
C ALA A 146 8.48 -15.07 2.78
N ASN A 147 9.62 -14.40 3.01
CA ASN A 147 10.05 -14.00 4.34
C ASN A 147 9.10 -13.00 5.00
N MET A 148 8.56 -12.05 4.23
CA MET A 148 7.55 -11.11 4.70
C MET A 148 6.27 -11.84 5.14
N ILE A 149 5.78 -12.80 4.35
CA ILE A 149 4.61 -13.60 4.72
C ILE A 149 4.86 -14.44 5.97
N ARG A 150 6.03 -15.10 6.04
CA ARG A 150 6.45 -15.88 7.22
C ARG A 150 6.41 -15.02 8.49
N HIS A 151 6.99 -13.84 8.44
CA HIS A 151 7.08 -12.95 9.60
C HIS A 151 5.70 -12.43 10.04
N ALA A 152 4.79 -12.12 9.11
CA ALA A 152 3.39 -11.81 9.46
C ALA A 152 2.73 -12.94 10.25
N LEU A 153 2.91 -14.19 9.81
CA LEU A 153 2.36 -15.36 10.48
C LEU A 153 2.97 -15.62 11.87
N GLU A 154 4.21 -15.23 12.08
CA GLU A 154 4.90 -15.31 13.38
C GLU A 154 4.42 -14.23 14.36
N ILE A 155 4.09 -13.04 13.86
CA ILE A 155 3.53 -11.94 14.66
C ILE A 155 2.08 -12.23 15.07
N ASP A 156 1.22 -12.50 14.09
CA ASP A 156 -0.20 -12.78 14.31
C ASP A 156 -0.74 -13.65 13.19
N ARG A 157 -0.82 -14.95 13.46
CA ARG A 157 -1.29 -15.94 12.51
C ARG A 157 -2.71 -15.66 12.05
N GLU A 158 -3.63 -15.31 12.94
CA GLU A 158 -5.05 -15.17 12.57
C GLU A 158 -5.25 -13.94 11.67
N ALA A 159 -4.71 -12.79 12.06
CA ALA A 159 -4.79 -11.57 11.28
C ALA A 159 -4.07 -11.69 9.92
N ALA A 160 -2.91 -12.35 9.89
CA ALA A 160 -2.18 -12.60 8.64
C ALA A 160 -2.98 -13.48 7.67
N LEU A 161 -3.68 -14.51 8.16
CA LEU A 161 -4.30 -15.48 7.27
C LEU A 161 -5.51 -14.96 6.51
N TRP A 162 -6.38 -14.17 7.13
CA TRP A 162 -7.53 -13.65 6.41
C TRP A 162 -7.11 -12.59 5.38
N THR A 163 -6.09 -11.77 5.71
CA THR A 163 -5.58 -10.73 4.82
C THR A 163 -4.79 -11.31 3.65
N ILE A 164 -3.94 -12.33 3.86
CA ILE A 164 -3.24 -13.05 2.77
C ILE A 164 -4.25 -13.73 1.84
N LYS A 165 -5.33 -14.33 2.37
CA LYS A 165 -6.38 -14.95 1.54
C LYS A 165 -7.05 -13.93 0.62
N LEU A 166 -7.37 -12.75 1.15
CA LEU A 166 -7.93 -11.66 0.37
C LEU A 166 -6.95 -11.27 -0.74
N TRP A 167 -5.68 -11.01 -0.38
CA TRP A 167 -4.64 -10.60 -1.33
C TRP A 167 -4.40 -11.63 -2.44
N ALA A 168 -4.34 -12.92 -2.09
CA ALA A 168 -4.16 -14.00 -3.07
C ALA A 168 -5.31 -14.04 -4.10
N GLY A 169 -6.57 -13.97 -3.64
CA GLY A 169 -7.73 -13.98 -4.53
C GLY A 169 -7.76 -12.80 -5.50
N TYR A 170 -7.16 -11.68 -5.11
CA TYR A 170 -7.04 -10.51 -5.96
C TYR A 170 -5.93 -10.60 -7.01
N VAL A 171 -4.75 -11.11 -6.64
CA VAL A 171 -3.68 -11.37 -7.61
C VAL A 171 -4.13 -12.39 -8.67
N GLU A 172 -4.95 -13.37 -8.28
CA GLU A 172 -5.57 -14.32 -9.23
C GLU A 172 -6.49 -13.64 -10.27
N GLN A 173 -7.11 -12.51 -9.94
CA GLN A 173 -8.02 -11.78 -10.82
C GLN A 173 -7.29 -10.85 -11.82
N GLY A 174 -5.95 -10.84 -11.82
CA GLY A 174 -5.16 -10.13 -12.83
C GLY A 174 -4.82 -8.68 -12.49
N ALA A 175 -4.84 -8.33 -11.20
CA ALA A 175 -4.32 -7.07 -10.68
C ALA A 175 -2.96 -6.69 -11.31
N GLY A 176 -2.84 -5.45 -11.82
CA GLY A 176 -1.60 -4.94 -12.44
C GLY A 176 -1.23 -5.55 -13.80
N ARG A 177 -2.11 -6.36 -14.42
CA ARG A 177 -1.87 -6.98 -15.74
C ARG A 177 -2.55 -6.28 -16.90
N GLN A 178 -3.27 -5.17 -16.65
CA GLN A 178 -3.97 -4.41 -17.69
C GLN A 178 -3.42 -2.98 -17.88
N ASN A 179 -2.14 -2.75 -17.55
CA ASN A 179 -1.46 -1.45 -17.72
C ASN A 179 -1.39 -0.95 -19.18
N HIS A 180 -1.91 -1.75 -20.13
CA HIS A 180 -2.02 -1.46 -21.57
C HIS A 180 -3.47 -1.26 -22.05
N ALA A 181 -4.46 -1.33 -21.16
CA ALA A 181 -5.86 -1.11 -21.52
C ALA A 181 -6.10 0.38 -21.84
N SER A 182 -6.84 0.67 -22.92
CA SER A 182 -7.38 2.01 -23.15
C SER A 182 -8.80 2.08 -22.61
N PHE A 183 -9.08 3.05 -21.75
CA PHE A 183 -10.44 3.32 -21.27
C PHE A 183 -11.04 4.51 -22.03
N ASP A 184 -12.26 4.32 -22.50
CA ASP A 184 -13.01 5.35 -23.23
C ASP A 184 -13.73 6.30 -22.27
N THR A 185 -14.13 5.80 -21.09
CA THR A 185 -14.86 6.58 -20.08
C THR A 185 -14.15 6.57 -18.73
N PHE A 186 -14.36 7.62 -17.95
CA PHE A 186 -13.87 7.76 -16.59
C PHE A 186 -14.48 6.70 -15.66
N GLU A 187 -15.73 6.32 -15.89
CA GLU A 187 -16.44 5.28 -15.16
C GLU A 187 -15.79 3.90 -15.36
N ASP A 188 -15.48 3.52 -16.60
CA ASP A 188 -14.78 2.26 -16.89
C ASP A 188 -13.38 2.24 -16.29
N TYR A 189 -12.69 3.39 -16.34
CA TYR A 189 -11.38 3.56 -15.70
C TYR A 189 -11.45 3.31 -14.19
N ILE A 190 -12.47 3.82 -13.50
CA ILE A 190 -12.64 3.63 -12.05
C ILE A 190 -12.80 2.15 -11.69
N GLU A 191 -13.56 1.36 -12.47
CA GLU A 191 -13.75 -0.07 -12.22
C GLU A 191 -12.43 -0.85 -12.28
N TYR A 192 -11.50 -0.42 -13.12
CA TYR A 192 -10.13 -0.94 -13.12
C TYR A 192 -9.30 -0.35 -11.98
N ARG A 193 -9.35 0.96 -11.80
CA ARG A 193 -8.38 1.70 -10.98
C ARG A 193 -8.54 1.43 -9.48
N TYR A 194 -9.77 1.19 -9.01
CA TYR A 194 -9.99 0.82 -7.60
C TYR A 194 -9.30 -0.49 -7.23
N HIS A 195 -9.12 -1.37 -8.20
CA HIS A 195 -8.34 -2.58 -8.02
C HIS A 195 -6.85 -2.23 -8.07
N ASP A 196 -6.42 -1.60 -9.17
CA ASP A 196 -5.03 -1.35 -9.50
C ASP A 196 -4.23 -0.51 -8.48
N ILE A 197 -4.88 0.38 -7.73
CA ILE A 197 -4.25 1.20 -6.68
C ILE A 197 -3.60 0.39 -5.54
N GLY A 198 -3.81 -0.93 -5.49
CA GLY A 198 -3.30 -1.77 -4.40
C GLY A 198 -4.24 -1.82 -3.20
N THR A 199 -5.55 -1.67 -3.43
CA THR A 199 -6.63 -1.79 -2.41
C THR A 199 -6.42 -2.95 -1.45
N MET A 200 -5.90 -4.06 -1.95
CA MET A 200 -5.77 -5.30 -1.21
C MET A 200 -4.55 -5.34 -0.31
N LEU A 201 -3.46 -4.70 -0.73
CA LEU A 201 -2.30 -4.44 0.12
C LEU A 201 -2.72 -3.51 1.25
N MET A 202 -3.37 -2.39 0.95
CA MET A 202 -3.79 -1.45 1.97
C MET A 202 -4.85 -2.06 2.91
N THR A 203 -5.71 -2.96 2.41
CA THR A 203 -6.60 -3.76 3.25
C THR A 203 -5.82 -4.67 4.21
N PHE A 204 -4.74 -5.29 3.74
CA PHE A 204 -3.81 -6.04 4.59
C PHE A 204 -3.17 -5.12 5.63
N GLU A 205 -2.68 -3.95 5.26
CA GLU A 205 -1.98 -3.03 6.16
C GLU A 205 -2.89 -2.53 7.29
N ILE A 206 -4.13 -2.15 6.97
CA ILE A 206 -5.13 -1.74 7.96
C ILE A 206 -5.50 -2.93 8.84
N GLY A 207 -5.89 -4.06 8.23
CA GLY A 207 -6.37 -5.24 8.94
C GLY A 207 -5.31 -5.84 9.87
N PHE A 208 -4.15 -6.18 9.31
CA PHE A 208 -3.04 -6.76 10.05
C PHE A 208 -2.44 -5.75 11.04
N GLY A 209 -2.22 -4.50 10.61
CA GLY A 209 -1.59 -3.45 11.42
C GLY A 209 -2.39 -3.13 12.68
N MET A 210 -3.71 -3.15 12.61
CA MET A 210 -4.59 -2.90 13.74
C MET A 210 -5.02 -4.16 14.50
N GLY A 211 -4.60 -5.35 14.05
CA GLY A 211 -5.00 -6.63 14.65
C GLY A 211 -6.48 -6.94 14.50
N LEU A 212 -7.08 -6.52 13.39
CA LEU A 212 -8.47 -6.79 13.05
C LEU A 212 -8.60 -8.16 12.40
N VAL A 213 -9.75 -8.81 12.63
CA VAL A 213 -10.14 -10.05 11.96
C VAL A 213 -11.54 -9.87 11.39
N VAL A 214 -11.66 -9.99 10.07
CA VAL A 214 -12.95 -9.94 9.35
C VAL A 214 -13.29 -11.36 8.88
N PRO A 215 -14.45 -11.92 9.28
CA PRO A 215 -14.88 -13.24 8.85
C PRO A 215 -14.94 -13.37 7.33
N THR A 216 -14.57 -14.52 6.77
CA THR A 216 -14.61 -14.77 5.32
C THR A 216 -15.99 -14.51 4.71
N SER A 217 -17.07 -14.78 5.46
CA SER A 217 -18.45 -14.50 5.03
C SER A 217 -18.73 -13.02 4.76
N GLU A 218 -17.93 -12.12 5.33
CA GLU A 218 -18.08 -10.67 5.20
C GLU A 218 -17.09 -10.05 4.21
N HIS A 219 -16.21 -10.83 3.56
CA HIS A 219 -15.18 -10.28 2.67
C HIS A 219 -15.77 -9.53 1.47
N THR A 220 -16.84 -10.06 0.87
CA THR A 220 -17.57 -9.35 -0.21
C THR A 220 -18.20 -8.05 0.31
N THR A 221 -18.77 -8.09 1.52
CA THR A 221 -19.36 -6.91 2.17
C THR A 221 -18.30 -5.85 2.45
N LEU A 222 -17.12 -6.25 2.95
CA LEU A 222 -15.97 -5.37 3.17
C LEU A 222 -15.57 -4.63 1.90
N LEU A 223 -15.43 -5.36 0.78
CA LEU A 223 -15.05 -4.74 -0.50
C LEU A 223 -16.14 -3.80 -1.01
N SER A 224 -17.41 -4.21 -0.90
CA SER A 224 -18.54 -3.40 -1.35
C SER A 224 -18.69 -2.11 -0.54
N LEU A 225 -18.61 -2.18 0.80
CA LEU A 225 -18.76 -1.02 1.67
C LEU A 225 -17.51 -0.13 1.64
N GLY A 226 -16.33 -0.71 1.45
CA GLY A 226 -15.07 0.04 1.33
C GLY A 226 -14.87 0.74 -0.02
N ARG A 227 -15.64 0.36 -1.05
CA ARG A 227 -15.43 0.79 -2.43
C ARG A 227 -15.32 2.32 -2.61
N PRO A 228 -16.21 3.16 -2.05
CA PRO A 228 -16.11 4.62 -2.22
C PRO A 228 -14.79 5.19 -1.67
N ALA A 229 -14.32 4.70 -0.52
CA ALA A 229 -13.03 5.12 0.03
C ALA A 229 -11.86 4.74 -0.86
N TRP A 230 -11.83 3.52 -1.40
CA TRP A 230 -10.74 3.08 -2.27
C TRP A 230 -10.68 3.86 -3.57
N ILE A 231 -11.82 4.22 -4.13
CA ILE A 231 -11.87 5.11 -5.30
C ILE A 231 -11.34 6.49 -4.93
N ALA A 232 -11.77 7.07 -3.81
CA ALA A 232 -11.24 8.35 -3.36
C ALA A 232 -9.70 8.31 -3.16
N VAL A 233 -9.17 7.23 -2.58
CA VAL A 233 -7.72 7.02 -2.42
C VAL A 233 -7.02 6.95 -3.78
N ALA A 234 -7.57 6.19 -4.73
CA ALA A 234 -6.98 6.04 -6.06
C ALA A 234 -6.99 7.34 -6.88
N LEU A 235 -8.12 8.04 -6.91
CA LEU A 235 -8.25 9.31 -7.60
C LEU A 235 -7.38 10.42 -6.95
N THR A 236 -7.21 10.35 -5.62
CA THR A 236 -6.25 11.23 -4.93
C THR A 236 -4.82 10.90 -5.37
N ASN A 237 -4.46 9.63 -5.52
CA ASN A 237 -3.15 9.27 -6.05
C ASN A 237 -2.96 9.87 -7.45
N ASP A 238 -3.87 9.59 -8.38
CA ASP A 238 -3.87 10.13 -9.75
C ASP A 238 -3.68 11.67 -9.78
N LEU A 239 -4.37 12.41 -8.91
CA LEU A 239 -4.27 13.87 -8.87
C LEU A 239 -2.83 14.35 -8.59
N PHE A 240 -2.12 13.67 -7.69
CA PHE A 240 -0.79 14.07 -7.20
C PHE A 240 0.36 13.33 -7.91
N SER A 241 0.11 12.15 -8.49
CA SER A 241 1.10 11.34 -9.21
C SER A 241 1.26 11.76 -10.68
N TRP A 242 0.32 12.51 -11.25
CA TRP A 242 0.34 12.95 -12.66
C TRP A 242 1.71 13.40 -13.15
N ASP A 243 2.36 14.32 -12.43
CA ASP A 243 3.65 14.85 -12.85
C ASP A 243 4.77 13.80 -12.78
N LYS A 244 4.71 12.88 -11.81
CA LYS A 244 5.63 11.72 -11.74
C LYS A 244 5.42 10.83 -12.96
N GLU A 245 4.17 10.49 -13.26
CA GLU A 245 3.82 9.58 -14.35
C GLU A 245 4.17 10.16 -15.72
N CYS A 246 3.98 11.47 -15.91
CA CYS A 246 4.45 12.19 -17.10
C CYS A 246 5.96 12.08 -17.29
N ARG A 247 6.74 12.35 -16.23
CA ARG A 247 8.21 12.23 -16.27
C ARG A 247 8.62 10.78 -16.56
N TYR A 248 7.92 9.83 -15.97
CA TYR A 248 8.19 8.42 -16.15
C TYR A 248 7.94 7.96 -17.60
N ALA A 249 6.77 8.29 -18.15
CA ALA A 249 6.38 7.96 -19.52
C ALA A 249 7.34 8.58 -20.56
N ALA A 250 7.76 9.83 -20.33
CA ALA A 250 8.75 10.49 -21.17
C ALA A 250 10.13 9.82 -21.12
N ALA A 251 10.59 9.40 -19.93
CA ALA A 251 11.92 8.84 -19.73
C ALA A 251 12.06 7.37 -20.15
N HIS A 252 11.01 6.55 -19.98
CA HIS A 252 11.10 5.09 -20.12
C HIS A 252 10.25 4.53 -21.26
N LYS A 253 9.15 5.20 -21.62
CA LYS A 253 8.23 4.74 -22.67
C LYS A 253 8.34 5.53 -23.97
N ASN A 254 9.22 6.54 -24.03
CA ASN A 254 9.34 7.50 -25.14
C ASN A 254 8.00 8.14 -25.54
N ILE A 255 7.10 8.31 -24.56
CA ILE A 255 5.80 8.94 -24.76
C ILE A 255 5.98 10.44 -24.54
N SER A 256 5.86 11.22 -25.61
CA SER A 256 5.87 12.69 -25.56
C SER A 256 4.46 13.29 -25.59
N ASP A 257 3.47 12.52 -26.06
CA ASP A 257 2.07 12.92 -26.05
C ASP A 257 1.39 12.44 -24.75
N PHE A 258 1.25 13.36 -23.81
CA PHE A 258 0.65 13.11 -22.50
C PHE A 258 -0.81 12.63 -22.59
N THR A 259 -1.51 12.82 -23.72
CA THR A 259 -2.89 12.34 -23.89
C THR A 259 -2.98 10.81 -24.04
N THR A 260 -1.84 10.15 -24.27
CA THR A 260 -1.72 8.70 -24.42
C THR A 260 -1.25 7.98 -23.16
N ILE A 261 -0.97 8.74 -22.08
CA ILE A 261 -0.61 8.16 -20.79
C ILE A 261 -1.83 7.47 -20.19
N PHE A 262 -1.60 6.27 -19.67
CA PHE A 262 -2.58 5.50 -18.92
C PHE A 262 -2.89 6.19 -17.58
N HIS A 263 -3.87 7.10 -17.57
CA HIS A 263 -4.25 7.90 -16.41
C HIS A 263 -5.65 8.48 -16.60
N CYS A 264 -6.36 8.77 -15.50
CA CYS A 264 -7.68 9.39 -15.56
C CYS A 264 -7.74 10.78 -16.23
N LEU A 265 -6.68 11.59 -16.18
CA LEU A 265 -6.71 12.99 -16.60
C LEU A 265 -6.89 13.13 -18.13
N PRO A 266 -6.13 12.42 -18.97
CA PRO A 266 -6.42 12.35 -20.41
C PRO A 266 -7.84 11.89 -20.75
N ILE A 267 -8.40 10.95 -19.98
CA ILE A 267 -9.78 10.47 -20.18
C ILE A 267 -10.77 11.59 -19.89
N LEU A 268 -10.65 12.26 -18.74
CA LEU A 268 -11.49 13.40 -18.37
C LEU A 268 -11.40 14.57 -19.36
N MET A 269 -10.20 14.88 -19.85
CA MET A 269 -10.00 15.90 -20.88
C MET A 269 -10.78 15.60 -22.16
N ARG A 270 -10.73 14.35 -22.64
CA ARG A 270 -11.46 13.91 -23.84
C ARG A 270 -12.97 13.84 -23.61
N GLN A 271 -13.39 13.25 -22.49
CA GLN A 271 -14.80 13.03 -22.17
C GLN A 271 -15.58 14.33 -21.95
N HIS A 272 -14.91 15.37 -21.42
CA HIS A 272 -15.54 16.65 -21.07
C HIS A 272 -15.08 17.84 -21.93
N ASP A 273 -14.29 17.61 -22.99
CA ASP A 273 -13.72 18.65 -23.86
C ASP A 273 -13.09 19.81 -23.06
N THR A 274 -12.15 19.45 -22.17
CA THR A 274 -11.52 20.40 -21.24
C THR A 274 -10.00 20.28 -21.23
N ASN A 275 -9.34 21.30 -20.68
CA ASN A 275 -7.90 21.29 -20.51
C ASN A 275 -7.48 20.56 -19.22
N LEU A 276 -6.18 20.42 -18.99
CA LEU A 276 -5.63 19.72 -17.83
C LEU A 276 -6.15 20.29 -16.49
N GLU A 277 -6.23 21.61 -16.36
CA GLU A 277 -6.70 22.23 -15.11
C GLU A 277 -8.20 21.98 -14.90
N GLY A 278 -9.01 22.04 -15.95
CA GLY A 278 -10.42 21.65 -15.88
C GLY A 278 -10.61 20.17 -15.54
N ALA A 279 -9.79 19.28 -16.09
CA ALA A 279 -9.81 17.86 -15.75
C ALA A 279 -9.40 17.59 -14.29
N LYS A 280 -8.41 18.34 -13.75
CA LYS A 280 -8.04 18.28 -12.34
C LYS A 280 -9.17 18.75 -11.43
N GLU A 281 -9.92 19.80 -11.80
CA GLU A 281 -11.07 20.24 -11.02
C GLU A 281 -12.21 19.19 -11.03
N LEU A 282 -12.51 18.59 -12.18
CA LEU A 282 -13.46 17.47 -12.27
C LEU A 282 -13.03 16.28 -11.39
N LEU A 283 -11.73 15.95 -11.41
CA LEU A 283 -11.17 14.89 -10.56
C LEU A 283 -11.32 15.22 -9.06
N LYS A 284 -11.06 16.47 -8.65
CA LYS A 284 -11.28 16.93 -7.26
C LYS A 284 -12.74 16.85 -6.84
N GLU A 285 -13.68 17.20 -7.73
CA GLU A 285 -15.11 17.04 -7.48
C GLU A 285 -15.48 15.57 -7.28
N ALA A 286 -14.97 14.66 -8.12
CA ALA A 286 -15.18 13.23 -7.96
C ALA A 286 -14.62 12.70 -6.64
N ILE A 287 -13.40 13.10 -6.24
CA ILE A 287 -12.81 12.74 -4.95
C ILE A 287 -13.74 13.17 -3.81
N ARG A 288 -14.19 14.44 -3.78
CA ARG A 288 -15.09 14.94 -2.72
C ARG A 288 -16.41 14.15 -2.67
N ALA A 289 -16.96 13.80 -3.82
CA ALA A 289 -18.19 13.01 -3.89
C ALA A 289 -18.02 11.62 -3.26
N TYR A 290 -16.94 10.90 -3.61
CA TYR A 290 -16.67 9.58 -3.03
C TYR A 290 -16.30 9.63 -1.55
N VAL A 291 -15.61 10.68 -1.09
CA VAL A 291 -15.35 10.89 0.34
C VAL A 291 -16.66 11.10 1.10
N ALA A 292 -17.57 11.92 0.58
CA ALA A 292 -18.87 12.15 1.19
C ALA A 292 -19.73 10.88 1.22
N GLU A 293 -19.76 10.12 0.12
CA GLU A 293 -20.45 8.82 0.05
C GLU A 293 -19.90 7.83 1.08
N TYR A 294 -18.58 7.80 1.26
CA TYR A 294 -17.96 6.90 2.23
C TYR A 294 -18.31 7.27 3.67
N ILE A 295 -18.33 8.55 4.02
CA ILE A 295 -18.77 9.00 5.36
C ILE A 295 -20.20 8.52 5.65
N VAL A 296 -21.11 8.64 4.68
CA VAL A 296 -22.48 8.12 4.81
C VAL A 296 -22.48 6.60 5.01
N THR A 297 -21.60 5.88 4.31
CA THR A 297 -21.46 4.42 4.44
C THR A 297 -21.02 4.01 5.84
N VAL A 298 -20.03 4.71 6.42
CA VAL A 298 -19.55 4.44 7.78
C VAL A 298 -20.65 4.75 8.80
N GLU A 299 -21.31 5.91 8.69
CA GLU A 299 -22.37 6.30 9.60
C GLU A 299 -23.57 5.33 9.58
N ALA A 300 -23.92 4.79 8.41
CA ALA A 300 -25.00 3.81 8.26
C ALA A 300 -24.66 2.43 8.88
N ASN A 301 -23.37 2.10 9.02
CA ASN A 301 -22.92 0.76 9.42
C ASN A 301 -22.24 0.69 10.79
N LYS A 302 -21.92 1.83 11.43
CA LYS A 302 -21.20 1.87 12.71
C LYS A 302 -21.91 1.13 13.86
N ASP A 303 -23.24 1.11 13.84
CA ASP A 303 -24.09 0.45 14.84
C ASP A 303 -24.81 -0.79 14.28
N ASN A 304 -24.46 -1.23 13.06
CA ASN A 304 -25.10 -2.37 12.41
C ASN A 304 -24.65 -3.68 13.06
N MET A 305 -25.49 -4.29 13.89
CA MET A 305 -25.19 -5.52 14.63
C MET A 305 -25.17 -6.79 13.76
N GLU A 306 -25.53 -6.71 12.48
CA GLU A 306 -25.35 -7.80 11.53
C GLU A 306 -23.90 -7.93 11.05
N LEU A 307 -23.09 -6.87 11.20
CA LEU A 307 -21.67 -6.87 10.85
C LEU A 307 -20.81 -7.22 12.06
N SER A 308 -19.72 -7.96 11.82
CA SER A 308 -18.72 -8.22 12.85
C SER A 308 -18.09 -6.92 13.39
N ASP A 309 -17.62 -6.97 14.64
CA ASP A 309 -16.85 -5.87 15.24
C ASP A 309 -15.62 -5.52 14.41
N GLY A 310 -14.96 -6.54 13.86
CA GLY A 310 -13.79 -6.38 12.99
C GLY A 310 -14.11 -5.57 11.73
N LEU A 311 -15.23 -5.88 11.05
CA LEU A 311 -15.65 -5.11 9.87
C LEU A 311 -16.05 -3.68 10.22
N ARG A 312 -16.80 -3.46 11.31
CA ARG A 312 -17.18 -2.10 11.72
C ARG A 312 -15.98 -1.23 12.05
N LEU A 313 -15.02 -1.77 12.79
CA LEU A 313 -13.77 -1.08 13.10
C LEU A 313 -12.92 -0.85 11.85
N TYR A 314 -12.90 -1.81 10.92
CA TYR A 314 -12.20 -1.66 9.65
C TYR A 314 -12.77 -0.52 8.80
N LEU A 315 -14.10 -0.40 8.70
CA LEU A 315 -14.74 0.71 7.99
C LEU A 315 -14.40 2.07 8.62
N GLU A 316 -14.38 2.13 9.96
CA GLU A 316 -13.95 3.35 10.63
C GLU A 316 -12.46 3.65 10.38
N ALA A 317 -11.60 2.64 10.38
CA ALA A 317 -10.18 2.77 10.09
C ALA A 317 -9.90 3.27 8.67
N LEU A 318 -10.64 2.77 7.69
CA LEU A 318 -10.48 3.11 6.27
C LEU A 318 -10.80 4.59 5.98
N MET A 319 -11.58 5.29 6.82
CA MET A 319 -11.69 6.76 6.72
C MET A 319 -10.31 7.42 6.90
N TYR A 320 -9.50 6.92 7.83
CA TYR A 320 -8.18 7.49 8.07
C TYR A 320 -7.21 7.17 6.94
N ALA A 321 -7.36 6.05 6.24
CA ALA A 321 -6.60 5.81 5.01
C ALA A 321 -6.91 6.85 3.93
N VAL A 322 -8.17 7.28 3.78
CA VAL A 322 -8.54 8.38 2.85
C VAL A 322 -7.80 9.68 3.21
N SER A 323 -7.92 10.13 4.46
CA SER A 323 -7.33 11.41 4.90
C SER A 323 -5.80 11.35 4.99
N GLY A 324 -5.25 10.22 5.42
CA GLY A 324 -3.82 9.97 5.54
C GLY A 324 -3.14 9.87 4.19
N ASN A 325 -3.80 9.25 3.21
CA ASN A 325 -3.33 9.18 1.83
C ASN A 325 -3.15 10.59 1.28
N LEU A 326 -4.18 11.43 1.38
CA LEU A 326 -4.09 12.84 0.98
C LEU A 326 -2.94 13.55 1.70
N ALA A 327 -2.86 13.43 3.03
CA ALA A 327 -1.85 14.11 3.84
C ALA A 327 -0.43 13.74 3.41
N PHE A 328 -0.15 12.45 3.18
CA PHE A 328 1.13 11.98 2.64
C PHE A 328 1.43 12.59 1.27
N HIS A 329 0.45 12.58 0.36
CA HIS A 329 0.61 13.08 -1.01
C HIS A 329 0.92 14.57 -1.09
N THR A 330 0.64 15.37 -0.05
CA THR A 330 0.93 16.83 -0.04
C THR A 330 2.42 17.19 0.04
N ASP A 331 3.29 16.26 0.47
CA ASP A 331 4.71 16.58 0.74
C ASP A 331 5.68 15.41 0.57
N CYS A 332 5.23 14.26 0.06
CA CYS A 332 6.13 13.13 -0.07
C CYS A 332 7.15 13.34 -1.22
N PRO A 333 8.43 12.96 -1.01
CA PRO A 333 9.45 12.98 -2.06
C PRO A 333 9.10 12.16 -3.30
N ARG A 334 8.21 11.15 -3.18
CA ARG A 334 7.77 10.30 -4.29
C ARG A 334 7.13 11.12 -5.43
N TYR A 335 6.33 12.13 -5.10
CA TYR A 335 5.66 12.97 -6.11
C TYR A 335 6.36 14.30 -6.33
N TYR A 336 7.07 14.82 -5.31
CA TYR A 336 7.81 16.08 -5.38
C TYR A 336 9.32 15.87 -5.45
N VAL A 337 9.90 16.10 -6.63
CA VAL A 337 11.32 15.82 -6.91
C VAL A 337 12.29 16.64 -6.05
N ASP A 338 11.91 17.86 -5.70
CA ASP A 338 12.67 18.82 -4.88
C ASP A 338 12.61 18.49 -3.38
N ARG A 339 11.60 17.72 -2.95
CA ARG A 339 11.48 17.29 -1.55
C ARG A 339 12.54 16.26 -1.22
N LYS A 340 13.10 16.45 -0.02
CA LYS A 340 14.15 15.59 0.55
C LYS A 340 13.59 14.85 1.75
N HIS A 341 14.16 13.68 1.99
CA HIS A 341 14.03 12.97 3.25
C HIS A 341 14.57 13.83 4.40
N SER A 342 14.06 13.58 5.61
CA SER A 342 14.58 14.21 6.83
C SER A 342 16.04 13.81 7.10
N GLU A 343 16.76 14.59 7.91
CA GLU A 343 18.15 14.30 8.27
C GLU A 343 18.33 12.90 8.89
N ARG A 344 17.37 12.46 9.71
CA ARG A 344 17.36 11.10 10.29
C ARG A 344 17.25 10.04 9.20
N GLN A 345 16.28 10.17 8.31
CA GLN A 345 16.05 9.22 7.22
C GLN A 345 17.28 9.16 6.30
N LEU A 346 17.86 10.30 5.92
CA LEU A 346 19.09 10.35 5.12
C LEU A 346 20.27 9.67 5.82
N ASN A 347 20.44 9.92 7.12
CA ASN A 347 21.50 9.31 7.90
C ASN A 347 21.39 7.77 7.92
N TRP A 348 20.17 7.24 8.12
CA TRP A 348 19.92 5.80 8.12
C TRP A 348 20.05 5.17 6.72
N MET A 349 19.63 5.88 5.67
CA MET A 349 19.83 5.41 4.28
C MET A 349 21.31 5.32 3.91
N GLU A 350 22.15 6.24 4.39
CA GLU A 350 23.58 6.28 4.08
C GLU A 350 24.40 5.32 4.95
N ASN A 351 24.11 5.24 6.25
CA ASN A 351 24.93 4.54 7.24
C ASN A 351 24.32 3.21 7.72
N GLY A 352 23.14 2.86 7.20
CA GLY A 352 22.33 1.74 7.65
C GLY A 352 21.43 2.09 8.84
N THR A 353 20.36 1.33 8.97
CA THR A 353 19.45 1.35 10.11
C THR A 353 20.16 0.94 11.41
N PRO A 354 19.72 1.46 12.57
CA PRO A 354 20.20 1.02 13.88
C PRO A 354 20.19 -0.51 14.05
N ALA A 355 21.06 -1.04 14.93
CA ALA A 355 21.12 -2.48 15.18
C ALA A 355 19.86 -3.04 15.88
N GLU A 356 19.15 -2.19 16.61
CA GLU A 356 17.90 -2.51 17.29
C GLU A 356 16.79 -1.59 16.79
N CYS A 357 15.58 -2.13 16.63
CA CYS A 357 14.43 -1.33 16.26
C CYS A 357 14.14 -0.31 17.38
N PRO A 358 13.94 0.98 17.05
CA PRO A 358 13.51 1.98 18.01
C PRO A 358 12.28 1.49 18.77
N GLY A 359 12.32 1.40 20.10
CA GLY A 359 11.20 0.86 20.89
C GLY A 359 11.35 -0.59 21.36
N GLY A 360 12.50 -1.24 21.13
CA GLY A 360 12.97 -2.33 22.00
C GLY A 360 12.72 -3.76 21.55
N ARG A 361 12.60 -4.03 20.24
CA ARG A 361 12.78 -5.40 19.72
C ARG A 361 14.08 -5.47 18.93
N GLY A 362 15.01 -6.29 19.43
CA GLY A 362 16.30 -6.54 18.79
C GLY A 362 16.13 -7.19 17.42
N ARG A 363 17.12 -6.99 16.54
CA ARG A 363 17.24 -7.63 15.23
C ARG A 363 16.95 -9.14 15.31
N GLN A 364 15.84 -9.60 14.74
CA GLN A 364 15.80 -10.98 14.26
C GLN A 364 16.45 -10.99 12.87
N ILE A 365 17.77 -11.18 12.86
CA ILE A 365 18.52 -11.38 11.64
C ILE A 365 17.99 -12.65 10.98
N VAL A 366 17.32 -12.50 9.84
CA VAL A 366 16.98 -13.62 8.95
C VAL A 366 18.27 -14.08 8.26
N ASN A 367 19.13 -14.79 9.00
CA ASN A 367 20.25 -15.49 8.39
C ASN A 367 19.78 -16.87 7.95
N GLY A 368 19.53 -17.02 6.65
CA GLY A 368 19.39 -18.30 5.96
C GLY A 368 20.72 -19.04 5.86
N LYS A 369 21.36 -19.33 7.01
CA LYS A 369 22.46 -20.29 7.09
C LYS A 369 22.17 -21.23 8.25
N GLY A 370 21.79 -22.46 7.90
CA GLY A 370 21.87 -23.58 8.82
C GLY A 370 23.33 -23.79 9.16
N ASP A 371 23.72 -23.43 10.39
CA ASP A 371 24.95 -23.94 10.98
C ASP A 371 24.71 -25.42 11.29
N ALA A 372 25.38 -26.25 10.50
CA ALA A 372 25.64 -27.64 10.84
C ALA A 372 26.90 -27.68 11.72
N SER A 373 26.69 -27.89 13.02
CA SER A 373 27.64 -28.35 14.03
C SER A 373 26.79 -28.85 15.21
N GLU A 374 26.86 -30.08 15.71
CA GLU A 374 27.78 -31.22 15.58
C GLU A 374 26.99 -32.52 15.40
#